data_AF-A0A8H3E7U1-F1
#
_entry.id   AF-A0A8H3E7U1-F1
#
_cell.length_a   1.000
_cell.length_b   1.000
_cell.length_c   1.000
_cell.angle_alpha   90.00
_cell.angle_beta   90.00
_cell.angle_gamma   90.00
#
_symmetry.space_group_name_H-M   'P 1'
#
loop_
_entity.id
_entity.type
_entity.pdbx_description
1 polymer ?
#
loop_
_entity_poly.entity_id
_entity_poly.type
_entity_poly.pdbx_seq_one_letter_code
_entity_poly.pdbx_strand_id
1 'polypeptide(L)'
;MGRESARVIRLSSVTREHLGQRIRLVGRVFSTDSVSPIIWLEDEGYYRLVDISITLASDNSNMDLFRQPKSHVMVTGYIERLEADEPVPPRPGAKPDLVVRAFLIQSVPNLNIRAWRESVQAREELIERARQIGSSNN
;
A
#
# COMPACT_ATOMS: atom_id res chain seq x y z
N MET A 1 -8.50 -13.10 -15.99
CA MET A 1 -8.13 -12.57 -14.66
C MET A 1 -9.40 -12.07 -13.97
N GLY A 2 -9.68 -12.55 -12.75
CA GLY A 2 -10.96 -12.35 -12.07
C GLY A 2 -11.28 -10.88 -11.77
N ARG A 3 -12.57 -10.52 -11.85
CA ARG A 3 -13.13 -9.20 -11.51
C ARG A 3 -13.12 -8.91 -10.01
N GLU A 4 -12.10 -9.34 -9.28
CA GLU A 4 -12.01 -9.09 -7.85
C GLU A 4 -11.65 -7.62 -7.60
N SER A 5 -12.52 -6.96 -6.83
CA SER A 5 -12.30 -5.59 -6.39
C SER A 5 -11.13 -5.54 -5.42
N ALA A 6 -10.32 -4.48 -5.51
CA ALA A 6 -9.20 -4.30 -4.60
C ALA A 6 -9.69 -4.20 -3.15
N ARG A 7 -9.11 -4.99 -2.25
CA ARG A 7 -9.41 -4.92 -0.82
C ARG A 7 -8.83 -3.63 -0.25
N VAL A 8 -9.69 -2.76 0.23
CA VAL A 8 -9.26 -1.53 0.93
C VAL A 8 -8.77 -1.89 2.33
N ILE A 9 -7.51 -1.57 2.64
CA ILE A 9 -6.87 -1.87 3.94
C ILE A 9 -6.02 -0.70 4.43
N ARG A 10 -5.79 -0.64 5.74
CA ARG A 10 -4.82 0.30 6.33
C ARG A 10 -3.39 -0.16 6.05
N LEU A 11 -2.45 0.78 6.03
CA LEU A 11 -1.03 0.49 5.82
C LEU A 11 -0.48 -0.40 6.95
N SER A 12 -0.95 -0.20 8.19
CA SER A 12 -0.66 -1.02 9.36
C SER A 12 -1.24 -2.44 9.30
N SER A 13 -2.36 -2.64 8.58
CA SER A 13 -3.03 -3.93 8.44
C SER A 13 -2.38 -4.86 7.42
N VAL A 14 -1.39 -4.41 6.65
CA VAL A 14 -0.69 -5.27 5.69
C VAL A 14 0.13 -6.32 6.44
N THR A 15 -0.17 -7.58 6.16
CA THR A 15 0.44 -8.79 6.74
C THR A 15 0.62 -9.85 5.66
N ARG A 16 1.28 -10.96 6.00
CA ARG A 16 1.47 -12.11 5.08
C ARG A 16 0.17 -12.77 4.63
N GLU A 17 -0.91 -12.61 5.38
CA GLU A 17 -2.26 -13.09 4.98
C GLU A 17 -2.79 -12.39 3.72
N HIS A 18 -2.18 -11.26 3.35
CA HIS A 18 -2.53 -10.50 2.17
C HIS A 18 -1.71 -10.89 0.93
N LEU A 19 -0.77 -11.83 1.03
CA LEU A 19 0.05 -12.28 -0.11
C LEU A 19 -0.84 -12.70 -1.29
N GLY A 20 -0.50 -12.18 -2.48
CA GLY A 20 -1.25 -12.40 -3.72
C GLY A 20 -2.58 -11.64 -3.80
N GLN A 21 -3.03 -10.96 -2.74
CA GLN A 21 -4.28 -10.22 -2.77
C GLN A 21 -4.10 -8.86 -3.45
N ARG A 22 -5.11 -8.49 -4.26
CA ARG A 22 -5.25 -7.14 -4.78
C ARG A 22 -5.71 -6.22 -3.65
N ILE A 23 -4.91 -5.21 -3.34
CA ILE A 23 -5.19 -4.25 -2.26
C ILE A 23 -5.29 -2.82 -2.77
N ARG A 24 -5.94 -1.98 -1.98
CA ARG A 24 -5.92 -0.52 -2.10
C ARG A 24 -5.60 0.08 -0.74
N LEU A 25 -4.56 0.90 -0.69
CA LEU A 25 -4.16 1.62 0.53
C LEU A 25 -3.87 3.08 0.21
N VAL A 26 -3.79 3.89 1.26
CA VAL A 26 -3.29 5.26 1.18
C VAL A 26 -2.11 5.36 2.12
N GLY A 27 -1.09 6.09 1.70
CA GLY A 27 0.03 6.46 2.54
C GLY A 27 0.66 7.77 2.08
N ARG A 28 1.50 8.33 2.94
CA ARG A 28 2.32 9.48 2.63
C ARG A 28 3.64 9.03 2.04
N VAL A 29 4.08 9.63 0.94
CA VAL A 29 5.41 9.36 0.38
C VAL A 29 6.47 9.84 1.38
N PHE A 30 7.19 8.88 1.95
CA PHE A 30 8.22 9.11 2.96
C PHE A 30 9.58 9.36 2.32
N SER A 31 9.98 8.48 1.40
CA SER A 31 11.20 8.63 0.62
C SER A 31 11.03 7.98 -0.74
N THR A 32 11.78 8.51 -1.70
CA THR A 32 11.89 8.02 -3.06
C THR A 32 13.37 7.75 -3.32
N ASP A 33 13.66 6.71 -4.09
CA ASP A 33 14.99 6.48 -4.62
C ASP A 33 15.04 7.03 -6.06
N SER A 34 16.13 7.71 -6.40
CA SER A 34 16.35 8.17 -7.78
C SER A 34 16.81 7.04 -8.71
N VAL A 35 17.28 5.92 -8.14
CA VAL A 35 17.85 4.80 -8.87
C VAL A 35 16.86 3.65 -9.04
N SER A 36 16.11 3.30 -7.99
CA SER A 36 15.08 2.27 -8.04
C SER A 36 13.67 2.86 -8.18
N PRO A 37 12.76 2.19 -8.92
CA PRO A 37 11.35 2.58 -9.00
C PRO A 37 10.60 2.14 -7.73
N ILE A 38 11.19 2.35 -6.57
CA ILE A 38 10.67 1.91 -5.28
C ILE A 38 10.52 3.14 -4.37
N ILE A 39 9.37 3.21 -3.71
CA ILE A 39 9.07 4.27 -2.76
C ILE A 39 8.71 3.67 -1.40
N TRP A 40 8.99 4.44 -0.36
CA TRP A 40 8.48 4.16 0.98
C TRP A 40 7.21 4.97 1.22
N LEU A 41 6.13 4.29 1.59
CA LEU A 41 4.95 4.92 2.16
C LEU A 41 4.98 4.87 3.67
N GLU A 42 4.40 5.89 4.29
CA GLU A 42 4.25 6.03 5.74
C GLU A 42 2.80 6.38 6.10
N ASP A 43 2.32 5.80 7.19
CA ASP A 43 1.08 6.19 7.85
C ASP A 43 1.21 5.85 9.34
N GLU A 44 1.15 6.86 10.22
CA GLU A 44 1.27 6.73 11.68
C GLU A 44 2.45 5.87 12.16
N GLY A 45 3.63 6.06 11.56
CA GLY A 45 4.83 5.29 11.93
C GLY A 45 4.84 3.85 11.42
N TYR A 46 3.84 3.42 10.66
CA TYR A 46 3.90 2.21 9.85
C TYR A 46 4.47 2.55 8.48
N TYR A 47 5.24 1.62 7.92
CA TYR A 47 5.93 1.84 6.66
C TYR A 47 5.78 0.66 5.73
N ARG A 48 5.57 0.95 4.45
CA ARG A 48 5.46 -0.08 3.41
C ARG A 48 6.26 0.28 2.19
N LEU A 49 6.94 -0.73 1.67
CA LEU A 49 7.65 -0.65 0.42
C LEU A 49 6.65 -0.80 -0.72
N VAL A 50 6.75 0.08 -1.71
CA VAL A 50 5.89 0.05 -2.90
C VAL A 50 6.79 0.12 -4.11
N ASP A 51 6.70 -0.89 -4.96
CA ASP A 51 7.31 -0.90 -6.28
C ASP A 51 6.33 -0.25 -7.27
N ILE A 52 6.78 0.83 -7.92
CA ILE A 52 6.02 1.63 -8.87
C ILE A 52 6.51 1.46 -10.31
N SER A 53 7.38 0.49 -10.58
CA SER A 53 7.98 0.21 -11.91
C SER A 53 6.94 0.14 -13.02
N ILE A 54 5.85 -0.61 -12.80
CA ILE A 54 4.76 -0.76 -13.77
C ILE A 54 4.08 0.58 -14.05
N THR A 55 3.84 1.40 -13.02
CA THR A 55 3.16 2.69 -13.19
C THR A 55 4.01 3.70 -13.96
N LEU A 56 5.32 3.70 -13.73
CA LEU A 56 6.26 4.59 -14.43
C LEU A 56 6.39 4.21 -15.91
N ALA A 57 6.36 2.92 -16.24
CA ALA A 57 6.39 2.47 -17.62
C ALA A 57 5.18 2.93 -18.44
N SER A 58 4.02 3.11 -17.79
CA SER A 58 2.78 3.50 -18.46
C SER A 58 2.60 5.01 -18.66
N ASP A 59 3.16 5.83 -17.76
CA ASP A 59 2.87 7.27 -17.75
C ASP A 59 3.96 8.07 -17.01
N ASN A 60 4.80 8.77 -17.77
CA ASN A 60 5.87 9.62 -17.23
C ASN A 60 5.33 10.86 -16.48
N SER A 61 4.08 11.25 -16.66
CA SER A 61 3.49 12.40 -15.94
C SER A 61 3.37 12.14 -14.43
N ASN A 62 3.36 10.87 -14.01
CA ASN A 62 3.37 10.47 -12.61
C ASN A 62 4.68 10.80 -11.88
N MET A 63 5.77 11.11 -12.60
CA MET A 63 7.05 11.47 -11.97
C MET A 63 6.93 12.67 -11.03
N ASP A 64 6.06 13.63 -11.32
CA ASP A 64 5.89 14.82 -10.50
C ASP A 64 5.22 14.52 -9.14
N LEU A 65 4.45 13.42 -9.04
CA LEU A 65 3.87 12.95 -7.76
C LEU A 65 4.96 12.64 -6.73
N PHE A 66 6.08 12.12 -7.21
CA PHE A 66 7.20 11.66 -6.40
C PHE A 66 8.22 12.77 -6.11
N ARG A 67 8.13 13.91 -6.81
CA ARG A 67 8.96 15.08 -6.54
C ARG A 67 8.46 15.91 -5.38
N GLN A 68 7.16 15.83 -5.06
CA GLN A 68 6.57 16.54 -3.94
C GLN A 68 6.81 15.77 -2.63
N PRO A 69 7.66 16.27 -1.72
CA PRO A 69 7.88 15.59 -0.46
C PRO A 69 6.57 15.52 0.32
N LYS A 70 6.32 14.38 0.98
CA LYS A 70 5.18 14.21 1.91
C LYS A 70 3.79 14.29 1.25
N SER A 71 3.68 14.06 -0.06
CA SER A 71 2.40 13.93 -0.74
C SER A 71 1.66 12.67 -0.28
N HIS A 72 0.33 12.74 -0.18
CA HIS A 72 -0.48 11.55 0.04
C HIS A 72 -0.81 10.91 -1.31
N VAL A 73 -0.62 9.60 -1.39
CA VAL A 73 -0.91 8.81 -2.58
C VAL A 73 -1.82 7.63 -2.24
N MET A 74 -2.76 7.35 -3.13
CA MET A 74 -3.52 6.11 -3.12
C MET A 74 -2.83 5.11 -4.04
N VAL A 75 -2.51 3.94 -3.51
CA VAL A 75 -1.87 2.85 -4.24
C VAL A 75 -2.84 1.69 -4.38
N THR A 76 -2.98 1.19 -5.61
CA THR A 76 -3.62 -0.10 -5.87
C THR A 76 -2.59 -1.05 -6.47
N GLY A 77 -2.46 -2.23 -5.89
CA GLY A 77 -1.41 -3.19 -6.23
C GLY A 77 -1.68 -4.58 -5.68
N TYR A 78 -0.70 -5.46 -5.82
CA TYR A 78 -0.68 -6.78 -5.18
C TYR A 78 0.38 -6.81 -4.09
N ILE A 79 0.12 -7.54 -3.00
CA ILE A 79 1.14 -7.81 -2.00
C ILE A 79 1.96 -9.02 -2.42
N GLU A 80 3.27 -8.85 -2.47
CA GLU A 80 4.23 -9.91 -2.74
C GLU A 80 5.27 -10.00 -1.64
N ARG A 81 5.95 -11.15 -1.58
CA ARG A 81 7.14 -11.30 -0.76
C ARG A 81 8.27 -10.57 -1.46
N LEU A 82 9.03 -9.80 -0.69
CA LEU A 82 10.27 -9.21 -1.18
C LEU A 82 11.32 -10.32 -1.36
N GLU A 83 11.93 -10.41 -2.54
CA GLU A 83 13.00 -11.36 -2.80
C GLU A 83 14.28 -10.95 -2.05
N ALA A 84 15.12 -11.93 -1.69
CA ALA A 84 16.25 -11.69 -0.79
C ALA A 84 17.34 -10.80 -1.40
N ASP A 85 17.41 -10.74 -2.72
CA ASP A 85 18.36 -10.01 -3.55
C ASP A 85 17.76 -8.74 -4.17
N GLU A 86 16.49 -8.45 -3.92
CA GLU A 86 15.86 -7.27 -4.48
C GLU A 86 16.41 -5.99 -3.82
N PRO A 87 16.89 -5.02 -4.63
CA PRO A 87 17.44 -3.78 -4.08
C PRO A 87 16.34 -2.99 -3.38
N VAL A 88 16.56 -2.66 -2.11
CA VAL A 88 15.61 -1.86 -1.32
C VAL A 88 16.29 -0.58 -0.83
N PRO A 89 15.66 0.60 -1.03
CA PRO A 89 16.19 1.83 -0.49
C PRO A 89 16.28 1.75 1.05
N PRO A 90 17.45 2.07 1.63
CA PRO A 90 17.70 1.87 3.04
C PRO A 90 16.73 2.70 3.89
N ARG A 91 16.27 2.09 4.98
CA ARG A 91 15.37 2.71 5.93
C ARG A 91 15.76 2.32 7.36
N PRO A 92 16.06 3.26 8.26
CA PRO A 92 16.38 2.95 9.65
C PRO A 92 15.26 2.14 10.31
N GLY A 93 15.63 1.01 10.93
CA GLY A 93 14.72 0.19 11.74
C GLY A 93 13.71 -0.66 10.97
N ALA A 94 13.76 -0.72 9.64
CA ALA A 94 12.86 -1.56 8.84
C ALA A 94 13.64 -2.65 8.08
N LYS A 95 13.22 -3.91 8.25
CA LYS A 95 13.56 -5.01 7.35
C LYS A 95 12.28 -5.40 6.62
N PRO A 96 11.99 -4.82 5.45
CA PRO A 96 10.78 -5.18 4.72
C PRO A 96 10.87 -6.64 4.27
N ASP A 97 9.81 -7.40 4.51
CA ASP A 97 9.63 -8.76 3.97
C ASP A 97 8.50 -8.83 2.93
N LEU A 98 7.77 -7.72 2.76
CA LEU A 98 6.65 -7.56 1.85
C LEU A 98 6.80 -6.28 1.03
N VAL A 99 6.36 -6.35 -0.22
CA VAL A 99 6.32 -5.21 -1.16
C VAL A 99 4.93 -5.13 -1.79
N VAL A 100 4.45 -3.91 -2.01
CA VAL A 100 3.24 -3.67 -2.82
C VAL A 100 3.69 -3.45 -4.27
N ARG A 101 3.40 -4.39 -5.18
CA ARG A 101 3.58 -4.18 -6.62
C ARG A 101 2.45 -3.30 -7.13
N ALA A 102 2.69 -2.00 -7.23
CA ALA A 102 1.69 -1.05 -7.67
C ALA A 102 1.51 -1.11 -9.19
N PHE A 103 0.25 -1.23 -9.62
CA PHE A 103 -0.12 -1.03 -11.03
C PHE A 103 -0.96 0.24 -11.21
N LEU A 104 -1.37 0.89 -10.12
CA LEU A 104 -2.02 2.20 -10.14
C LEU A 104 -1.60 3.00 -8.91
N ILE A 105 -1.20 4.24 -9.14
CA ILE A 105 -0.89 5.22 -8.11
C ILE A 105 -1.52 6.56 -8.48
N GLN A 106 -2.11 7.24 -7.49
CA GLN A 106 -2.82 8.50 -7.72
C GLN A 106 -2.53 9.49 -6.58
N SER A 107 -2.29 10.76 -6.92
CA SER A 107 -2.24 11.83 -5.92
C SER A 107 -3.59 11.97 -5.23
N VAL A 108 -3.57 12.19 -3.92
CA VAL A 108 -4.77 12.53 -3.15
C VAL A 108 -4.47 13.71 -2.20
N PRO A 109 -4.11 14.90 -2.73
CA PRO A 109 -3.52 16.00 -1.95
C PRO A 109 -4.43 16.59 -0.86
N ASN A 110 -5.75 16.40 -0.99
CA ASN A 110 -6.76 16.92 -0.05
C ASN A 110 -7.50 15.81 0.69
N LEU A 111 -6.97 14.58 0.71
CA LEU A 111 -7.59 13.50 1.45
C LEU A 111 -7.52 13.80 2.94
N ASN A 112 -8.68 13.79 3.61
CA ASN A 112 -8.71 13.71 5.06
C ASN A 112 -8.26 12.31 5.49
N ILE A 113 -6.96 12.16 5.74
CA ILE A 113 -6.34 10.88 6.08
C ILE A 113 -6.93 10.25 7.35
N ARG A 114 -7.38 11.08 8.31
CA ARG A 114 -8.03 10.60 9.52
C ARG A 114 -9.38 9.96 9.21
N ALA A 115 -10.24 10.65 8.46
CA ALA A 115 -11.55 10.12 8.05
C ALA A 115 -11.40 8.85 7.18
N TRP A 116 -10.37 8.81 6.32
CA TRP A 116 -10.02 7.60 5.58
C TRP A 116 -9.71 6.43 6.51
N ARG A 117 -8.80 6.61 7.48
CA ARG A 117 -8.43 5.57 8.44
C ARG A 117 -9.61 5.06 9.25
N GLU A 118 -10.42 5.98 9.78
CA GLU A 118 -11.64 5.65 10.55
C GLU A 118 -12.60 4.82 9.69
N SER A 119 -12.80 5.20 8.43
CA SER A 119 -13.66 4.46 7.50
C SER A 119 -13.13 3.07 7.16
N VAL A 120 -11.83 2.93 6.92
CA VAL A 120 -11.21 1.63 6.62
C VAL A 120 -11.21 0.73 7.85
N GLN A 121 -10.93 1.28 9.03
CA GLN A 121 -10.99 0.53 10.29
C GLN A 121 -12.40 0.00 10.55
N ALA A 122 -13.43 0.84 10.46
CA ALA A 122 -14.82 0.41 10.64
C ALA A 122 -15.20 -0.72 9.67
N ARG A 123 -14.72 -0.66 8.42
CA ARG A 123 -14.92 -1.73 7.44
C ARG A 123 -14.18 -3.02 7.83
N GLU A 124 -12.94 -2.93 8.28
CA GLU A 124 -12.16 -4.09 8.74
C GLU A 124 -12.85 -4.79 9.92
N GLU A 125 -13.35 -4.01 10.89
CA GLU A 125 -14.09 -4.53 12.05
C GLU A 125 -15.40 -5.22 11.67
N LEU A 126 -16.15 -4.67 10.72
CA LEU A 126 -17.39 -5.29 10.23
C LEU A 126 -17.13 -6.63 9.53
N ILE A 127 -16.06 -6.71 8.73
CA ILE A 127 -15.65 -7.96 8.07
C ILE A 127 -15.27 -9.02 9.10
N GLU A 128 -14.53 -8.63 10.14
CA GLU A 128 -14.08 -9.56 11.17
C GLU A 128 -15.26 -10.09 12.00
N ARG A 129 -16.20 -9.22 12.39
CA ARG A 129 -17.45 -9.65 13.06
C ARG A 129 -18.26 -10.63 12.20
N ALA A 130 -18.37 -10.37 10.90
CA ALA A 130 -19.08 -11.27 9.99
C ALA A 130 -18.42 -12.66 9.91
N ARG A 131 -17.08 -12.74 9.96
CA ARG A 131 -16.34 -14.01 9.99
C ARG A 131 -16.57 -14.80 11.28
N GLN A 132 -16.59 -14.11 12.42
CA GLN A 132 -16.84 -14.75 13.71
C GLN A 132 -18.24 -15.38 13.78
N ILE A 133 -19.27 -14.65 13.34
CA ILE A 133 -20.65 -15.16 13.27
C ILE A 133 -20.75 -16.38 12.35
N GLY A 134 -20.08 -16.34 11.18
CA GLY A 134 -20.05 -17.46 10.25
C GLY A 134 -19.32 -18.70 10.81
N SER A 135 -18.32 -18.49 11.67
CA SER A 135 -17.52 -19.58 12.26
C SER A 135 -18.21 -20.26 13.45
N SER A 136 -19.14 -19.57 14.14
CA SER A 136 -19.92 -20.14 15.25
C SER A 136 -21.09 -21.02 14.83
N ASN A 137 -21.44 -21.03 13.53
CA ASN A 137 -22.57 -21.80 12.99
C ASN A 137 -22.14 -23.11 12.28
N ASN A 138 -20.85 -23.45 12.32
CA ASN A 138 -20.28 -24.72 11.82
C ASN A 138 -19.77 -25.56 12.99
#